data_AF-A0A8T2ZBZ6-F1
#
_entry.id   AF-A0A8T2ZBZ6-F1
#
_cell.length_a   1.000
_cell.length_b   1.000
_cell.length_c   1.000
_cell.angle_alpha   90.00
_cell.angle_beta   90.00
_cell.angle_gamma   90.00
#
_symmetry.space_group_name_H-M   'P 1'
#
loop_
_entity.id
_entity.type
_entity.pdbx_description
1 polymer ?
#
loop_
_entity_poly.entity_id
_entity_poly.type
_entity_poly.pdbx_seq_one_letter_code
_entity_poly.pdbx_strand_id
1 'polypeptide(L)'
;FSSSKFSSAAVKSNVITKNNCMLGMGNGQPNRLESLGISMRETGDEVKGASLASDAFFPIAWNDTVEEICEAGIGVVAEHGGSIRNKDTIECCNSI
;
A
#
# COMPACT_ATOMS: atom_id res chain seq x y z
N PHE A 1 13.51 -8.76 -35.42
CA PHE A 1 13.00 -9.38 -34.18
C PHE A 1 12.75 -8.26 -33.19
N SER A 2 11.54 -8.21 -32.64
CA SER A 2 10.90 -7.04 -32.02
C SER A 2 11.76 -6.30 -30.98
N SER A 3 11.89 -4.99 -31.16
CA SER A 3 12.31 -4.05 -30.12
C SER A 3 11.21 -4.00 -29.05
N SER A 4 11.26 -4.93 -28.10
CA SER A 4 10.43 -4.87 -26.90
C SER A 4 10.88 -3.68 -26.07
N LYS A 5 10.23 -2.53 -26.27
CA LYS A 5 10.25 -1.41 -25.32
C LYS A 5 9.67 -1.95 -24.01
N PHE A 6 10.53 -2.46 -23.12
CA PHE A 6 10.16 -2.71 -21.74
C PHE A 6 10.13 -1.35 -21.06
N SER A 7 8.97 -0.69 -21.13
CA SER A 7 8.68 0.45 -20.27
C SER A 7 8.69 -0.10 -18.84
N SER A 8 9.65 0.33 -18.02
CA SER A 8 9.72 0.04 -16.58
C SER A 8 8.59 0.70 -15.77
N ALA A 9 7.45 0.95 -16.42
CA ALA A 9 6.27 1.50 -15.80
C ALA A 9 5.55 0.41 -14.97
N ALA A 10 5.47 0.67 -13.67
CA ALA A 10 4.32 0.34 -12.82
C ALA A 10 4.15 -1.11 -12.33
N VAL A 11 5.22 -1.78 -11.92
CA VAL A 11 5.07 -2.80 -10.86
C VAL A 11 5.06 -2.07 -9.53
N LYS A 12 3.94 -2.13 -8.81
CA LYS A 12 3.79 -1.52 -7.48
C LYS A 12 3.84 -2.61 -6.43
N SER A 13 4.47 -2.33 -5.29
CA SER A 13 4.61 -3.29 -4.22
C SER A 13 4.25 -2.71 -2.86
N ASN A 14 3.54 -3.51 -2.08
CA ASN A 14 3.09 -3.20 -0.72
C ASN A 14 3.51 -4.35 0.20
N VAL A 15 4.03 -4.01 1.38
CA VAL A 15 4.44 -4.98 2.39
C VAL A 15 3.81 -4.61 3.72
N ILE A 16 3.15 -5.57 4.36
CA ILE A 16 2.63 -5.43 5.73
C ILE A 16 3.56 -6.16 6.69
N THR A 17 3.93 -5.48 7.77
CA THR A 17 4.87 -5.96 8.77
C THR A 17 4.34 -5.71 10.18
N LYS A 18 4.68 -6.57 11.12
CA LYS A 18 4.37 -6.40 12.55
C LYS A 18 5.42 -7.11 13.37
N ASN A 19 5.81 -6.53 14.51
CA ASN A 19 6.80 -7.12 15.42
C ASN A 19 8.12 -7.55 14.72
N ASN A 20 8.61 -6.74 13.78
CA ASN A 20 9.79 -7.03 12.94
C ASN A 20 9.67 -8.27 12.02
N CYS A 21 8.46 -8.78 11.82
CA CYS A 21 8.16 -9.85 10.88
C CYS A 21 7.31 -9.33 9.71
N MET A 22 7.56 -9.87 8.52
CA MET A 22 6.69 -9.67 7.36
C MET A 22 5.47 -10.59 7.51
N LEU A 23 4.27 -10.02 7.38
CA LEU A 23 3.00 -10.74 7.46
C LEU A 23 2.39 -10.97 6.07
N GLY A 24 2.60 -10.03 5.14
CA GLY A 24 2.09 -10.15 3.77
C GLY A 24 2.84 -9.23 2.80
N MET A 25 2.88 -9.64 1.54
CA MET A 25 3.51 -8.88 0.46
C MET A 25 2.74 -9.04 -0.85
N GLY A 26 2.18 -7.94 -1.35
CA GLY A 26 1.64 -7.88 -2.71
C GLY A 26 2.68 -7.36 -3.68
N ASN A 27 3.39 -8.22 -4.38
CA ASN A 27 4.38 -7.84 -5.39
C ASN A 27 3.87 -8.08 -6.83
N GLY A 28 4.46 -7.39 -7.80
CA GLY A 28 4.22 -7.69 -9.22
C GLY A 28 2.92 -7.15 -9.81
N GLN A 29 2.14 -6.36 -9.08
CA GLN A 29 0.81 -5.95 -9.54
C GLN A 29 0.84 -4.61 -10.31
N PRO A 30 0.04 -4.48 -11.38
CA PRO A 30 -0.11 -3.22 -12.12
C PRO A 30 -0.93 -2.17 -11.32
N ASN A 31 -1.83 -2.64 -10.46
CA ASN A 31 -2.68 -1.82 -9.61
C ASN A 31 -2.26 -1.91 -8.13
N ARG A 32 -2.32 -0.78 -7.42
CA ARG A 32 -1.93 -0.73 -6.00
C ARG A 32 -2.99 -1.32 -5.08
N LEU A 33 -4.26 -1.15 -5.41
CA LEU A 33 -5.36 -1.74 -4.66
C LEU A 33 -5.24 -3.27 -4.65
N GLU A 34 -4.94 -3.88 -5.81
CA GLU A 34 -4.69 -5.34 -5.90
C GLU A 34 -3.46 -5.77 -5.08
N SER A 35 -2.37 -5.00 -5.14
CA SER A 35 -1.18 -5.25 -4.32
C SER A 35 -1.50 -5.18 -2.82
N LEU A 36 -2.29 -4.20 -2.39
CA LEU A 36 -2.75 -4.11 -1.00
C LEU A 36 -3.63 -5.32 -0.64
N GLY A 37 -4.63 -5.63 -1.47
CA GLY A 37 -5.54 -6.75 -1.23
C GLY A 37 -4.85 -8.10 -1.08
N ILE A 38 -3.80 -8.37 -1.88
CA ILE A 38 -2.97 -9.57 -1.71
C ILE A 38 -2.25 -9.54 -0.36
N SER A 39 -1.60 -8.44 -0.03
CA SER A 39 -0.87 -8.29 1.24
C SER A 39 -1.79 -8.44 2.46
N MET A 40 -2.99 -7.84 2.41
CA MET A 40 -4.02 -7.94 3.45
C MET A 40 -4.52 -9.38 3.60
N ARG A 41 -4.74 -10.08 2.49
CA ARG A 41 -5.18 -11.47 2.50
C ARG A 41 -4.13 -12.41 3.09
N GLU A 42 -2.85 -12.17 2.80
CA GLU A 42 -1.75 -12.92 3.42
C GLU A 42 -1.60 -12.62 4.90
N THR A 43 -1.78 -11.35 5.29
CA THR A 43 -1.69 -10.89 6.68
C THR A 43 -2.85 -11.40 7.55
N GLY A 44 -4.05 -11.49 7.00
CA GLY A 44 -5.26 -11.90 7.72
C GLY A 44 -5.57 -10.99 8.92
N ASP A 45 -6.02 -11.61 10.02
CA ASP A 45 -6.48 -10.90 11.23
C ASP A 45 -5.35 -10.14 11.96
N GLU A 46 -4.08 -10.38 11.62
CA GLU A 46 -2.94 -9.74 12.25
C GLU A 46 -2.72 -8.29 11.77
N VAL A 47 -3.47 -7.85 10.76
CA VAL A 47 -3.34 -6.53 10.12
C VAL A 47 -3.55 -5.37 11.08
N LYS A 48 -4.38 -5.56 12.11
CA LYS A 48 -4.66 -4.50 13.10
C LYS A 48 -3.40 -4.15 13.90
N GLY A 49 -3.02 -2.89 13.87
CA GLY A 49 -1.80 -2.37 14.48
C GLY A 49 -0.51 -2.77 13.75
N ALA A 50 -0.61 -3.33 12.54
CA ALA A 50 0.55 -3.58 11.69
C ALA A 50 1.05 -2.28 11.03
N SER A 51 2.23 -2.37 10.40
CA SER A 51 2.87 -1.30 9.65
C SER A 51 2.90 -1.65 8.16
N LEU A 52 2.44 -0.74 7.30
CA LEU A 52 2.47 -0.87 5.84
C LEU A 52 3.63 -0.07 5.26
N ALA A 53 4.42 -0.69 4.39
CA ALA A 53 5.42 0.00 3.56
C ALA A 53 5.01 -0.06 2.09
N SER A 54 5.03 1.08 1.39
CA SER A 54 4.74 1.18 -0.04
C SER A 54 5.91 1.81 -0.80
N ASP A 55 6.25 1.20 -1.93
CA ASP A 55 7.35 1.64 -2.81
C ASP A 55 7.01 2.89 -3.62
N ALA A 56 5.74 3.32 -3.64
CA ALA A 56 5.29 4.50 -4.37
C ALA A 56 4.06 5.13 -3.71
N PHE A 57 3.89 6.45 -3.89
CA PHE A 57 2.84 7.24 -3.25
C PHE A 57 1.41 6.72 -3.54
N PHE A 58 0.51 6.74 -2.55
CA PHE A 58 -0.91 6.42 -2.77
C PHE A 58 -1.64 7.53 -3.56
N PRO A 59 -2.31 7.22 -4.69
CA PRO A 59 -3.27 8.14 -5.28
C PRO A 59 -4.45 8.27 -4.33
N ILE A 60 -5.04 9.46 -4.28
CA ILE A 60 -6.22 9.72 -3.46
C ILE A 60 -7.34 10.06 -4.43
N ALA A 61 -7.97 9.01 -4.96
CA ALA A 61 -9.36 9.07 -5.36
C ALA A 61 -10.22 8.68 -4.15
N TRP A 62 -11.42 9.23 -4.03
CA TRP A 62 -12.41 8.71 -3.07
C TRP A 62 -12.68 7.24 -3.41
N ASN A 63 -12.81 6.36 -2.39
CA ASN A 63 -12.99 4.91 -2.54
C ASN A 63 -11.72 4.15 -3.00
N ASP A 64 -10.55 4.51 -2.45
CA ASP A 64 -9.23 4.00 -2.85
C ASP A 64 -8.46 3.41 -1.63
N THR A 65 -7.31 2.81 -1.93
CA THR A 65 -6.32 2.15 -1.08
C THR A 65 -6.14 2.72 0.34
N VAL A 66 -6.24 4.04 0.53
CA VAL A 66 -6.07 4.70 1.84
C VAL A 66 -7.22 4.39 2.81
N GLU A 67 -8.44 4.31 2.31
CA GLU A 67 -9.62 3.98 3.12
C GLU A 67 -9.54 2.53 3.62
N GLU A 68 -9.17 1.58 2.75
CA GLU A 68 -8.94 0.18 3.13
C GLU A 68 -7.85 0.03 4.21
N ILE A 69 -6.78 0.82 4.11
CA ILE A 69 -5.70 0.84 5.11
C ILE A 69 -6.23 1.31 6.47
N CYS A 70 -7.03 2.38 6.46
CA CYS A 70 -7.63 2.95 7.66
C CYS A 70 -8.65 1.97 8.28
N GLU A 71 -9.55 1.39 7.49
CA GLU A 71 -10.54 0.41 7.95
C GLU A 71 -9.91 -0.87 8.50
N ALA A 72 -8.80 -1.33 7.91
CA ALA A 72 -8.07 -2.49 8.42
C ALA A 72 -7.33 -2.23 9.74
N GLY A 73 -7.25 -0.96 10.19
CA GLY A 73 -6.60 -0.59 11.43
C GLY A 73 -5.07 -0.68 11.37
N ILE A 74 -4.47 -0.43 10.21
CA ILE A 74 -3.02 -0.30 10.07
C ILE A 74 -2.58 0.94 10.86
N GLY A 75 -1.65 0.76 11.79
CA GLY A 75 -1.25 1.82 12.72
C GLY A 75 -0.16 2.75 12.17
N VAL A 76 0.59 2.30 11.17
CA VAL A 76 1.68 3.06 10.55
C VAL A 76 1.73 2.81 9.06
N VAL A 77 1.83 3.88 8.28
CA VAL A 77 2.02 3.81 6.82
C VAL A 77 3.30 4.56 6.46
N ALA A 78 4.22 3.87 5.79
CA ALA A 78 5.45 4.42 5.26
C ALA A 78 5.41 4.44 3.73
N GLU A 79 5.46 5.63 3.14
CA GLU A 79 5.51 5.84 1.69
C GLU A 79 6.53 6.93 1.33
N HIS A 80 7.04 6.91 0.08
CA HIS A 80 8.04 7.87 -0.40
C HIS A 80 7.58 9.34 -0.47
N GLY A 81 6.30 9.63 -0.19
CA GLY A 81 5.73 10.97 -0.28
C GLY A 81 5.73 11.54 -1.71
N GLY A 82 5.39 12.82 -1.85
CA GLY A 82 5.37 13.52 -3.15
C GLY A 82 4.02 13.50 -3.89
N SER A 83 2.99 12.93 -3.28
CA SER A 83 1.61 13.12 -3.73
C SER A 83 1.16 14.55 -3.45
N ILE A 84 0.46 15.17 -4.40
CA ILE A 84 -0.18 16.49 -4.25
C ILE A 84 -1.13 16.51 -3.02
N ARG A 85 -1.59 15.34 -2.59
CA ARG A 85 -2.57 15.16 -1.52
C ARG A 85 -2.03 14.45 -0.28
N ASN A 86 -0.73 14.51 -0.02
CA ASN A 86 -0.10 13.89 1.16
C ASN A 86 -0.76 14.24 2.51
N LYS A 87 -1.43 15.39 2.60
CA LYS A 87 -2.18 15.81 3.80
C LYS A 87 -3.38 14.91 4.08
N ASP A 88 -4.12 14.50 3.06
CA ASP A 88 -5.34 13.70 3.22
C ASP A 88 -4.98 12.28 3.72
N THR A 89 -3.84 11.71 3.29
CA THR A 89 -3.32 10.43 3.83
C THR A 89 -3.00 10.53 5.33
N ILE A 90 -2.34 11.62 5.73
CA ILE A 90 -1.99 11.86 7.14
C ILE A 90 -3.27 12.07 7.97
N GLU A 91 -4.25 12.78 7.44
CA GLU A 91 -5.54 12.99 8.10
C GLU A 91 -6.31 11.69 8.27
N CYS A 92 -6.35 10.81 7.27
CA CYS A 92 -6.94 9.47 7.41
C CYS A 92 -6.22 8.67 8.50
N CYS A 93 -4.89 8.61 8.46
CA CYS A 93 -4.09 7.88 9.46
C CYS A 93 -4.26 8.42 10.89
N ASN A 94 -4.54 9.72 11.07
CA ASN A 94 -4.80 10.32 12.38
C ASN A 94 -6.25 10.15 12.86
N SER A 95 -7.16 9.74 11.98
CA SER A 95 -8.59 9.56 12.31
C SER A 95 -8.94 8.18 12.87
N ILE A 96 -7.95 7.26 12.87
CA ILE A 96 -8.00 5.88 13.38
C ILE A 96 -7.28 5.78 14.73
#